data_AF-A0A2V8GUE0-F1
#
_entry.id   AF-A0A2V8GUE0-F1
#
_cell.length_a   1.000
_cell.length_b   1.000
_cell.length_c   1.000
_cell.angle_alpha   90.00
_cell.angle_beta   90.00
_cell.angle_gamma   90.00
#
_symmetry.space_group_name_H-M   'P 1'
#
loop_
_entity.id
_entity.type
_entity.pdbx_description
1 polymer ?
#
loop_
_entity_poly.entity_id
_entity_poly.type
_entity_poly.pdbx_seq_one_letter_code
_entity_poly.pdbx_strand_id
1 'polypeptide(L)' 'LKQGSVPVCSPEDLILHKIVSQRPRDHEDIEGVFRYRHAELDYGYLDPRVEELADALSDRNMLDWYRRLRQRWRTR' A
#
# COMPACT_ATOMS: atom_id res chain seq x y z
N LEU A 1 -4.46 24.74 22.25
CA LEU A 1 -4.61 23.35 21.77
C LEU A 1 -3.45 22.54 22.34
N LYS A 2 -3.71 21.55 23.20
CA LYS A 2 -2.63 20.64 23.63
C LYS A 2 -2.12 19.93 22.36
N GLN A 3 -0.84 20.12 22.04
CA GLN A 3 -0.16 19.31 21.03
C GLN A 3 -0.09 17.89 21.58
N GLY A 4 -1.03 17.05 21.17
CA GLY A 4 -0.99 15.60 21.43
C GLY A 4 -0.55 14.91 20.15
N SER A 5 0.46 14.05 20.25
CA SER A 5 0.75 13.08 19.18
C SER A 5 -0.27 11.95 19.30
N VAL A 6 -1.00 11.68 18.22
CA VAL A 6 -1.89 10.52 18.13
C VAL A 6 -1.10 9.40 17.45
N PRO A 7 -0.99 8.22 18.07
CA PRO A 7 -0.35 7.08 17.42
C PRO A 7 -1.18 6.69 16.18
N VAL A 8 -0.52 6.64 15.03
CA VAL A 8 -1.10 6.22 13.76
C VAL A 8 -0.26 5.09 13.17
N CYS A 9 -0.90 4.21 12.38
CA CYS A 9 -0.19 3.17 11.64
C CYS A 9 0.79 3.78 10.63
N SER A 10 1.80 2.99 10.25
CA SER A 10 2.67 3.36 9.14
C SER A 10 1.89 3.43 7.82
N PRO A 11 2.36 4.20 6.83
CA PRO A 11 1.81 4.16 5.48
C PRO A 11 1.80 2.74 4.88
N GLU A 12 2.82 1.94 5.17
CA GLU A 12 2.97 0.57 4.70
C GLU A 12 1.89 -0.35 5.28
N ASP A 13 1.67 -0.28 6.60
CA ASP A 13 0.63 -1.07 7.26
C ASP A 13 -0.76 -0.67 6.77
N LEU A 14 -0.97 0.63 6.49
CA LEU A 14 -2.21 1.11 5.89
C LEU A 14 -2.43 0.52 4.48
N ILE A 15 -1.38 0.46 3.66
CA ILE A 15 -1.44 -0.16 2.33
C ILE A 15 -1.78 -1.64 2.45
N LEU A 16 -1.06 -2.40 3.30
CA LEU A 16 -1.29 -3.84 3.49
C LEU A 16 -2.70 -4.13 4.01
N HIS A 17 -3.22 -3.29 4.90
CA HIS A 17 -4.58 -3.44 5.42
C HIS A 17 -5.65 -3.15 4.36
N LYS A 18 -5.40 -2.18 3.47
CA LYS A 18 -6.38 -1.79 2.45
C LYS A 18 -6.33 -2.66 1.20
N ILE A 19 -5.17 -3.17 0.83
CA ILE A 19 -5.00 -3.86 -0.46
C ILE A 19 -5.78 -5.17 -0.56
N VAL A 20 -6.07 -5.79 0.58
CA VAL A 20 -6.90 -7.01 0.67
C VAL A 20 -8.40 -6.72 0.47
N SER A 21 -8.81 -5.45 0.47
CA SER A 21 -10.22 -5.05 0.30
C SER A 21 -10.54 -4.84 -1.18
N GLN A 22 -11.59 -5.48 -1.69
CA GLN A 22 -12.04 -5.30 -3.08
C GLN A 22 -12.82 -4.00 -3.33
N ARG A 23 -12.84 -3.06 -2.38
CA ARG A 23 -13.63 -1.82 -2.52
C ARG A 23 -12.87 -0.82 -3.39
N PRO A 24 -13.52 -0.23 -4.42
CA PRO A 24 -12.87 0.76 -5.29
C PRO A 24 -12.18 1.91 -4.55
N ARG A 25 -12.75 2.34 -3.43
CA ARG A 25 -12.24 3.44 -2.61
C ARG A 25 -10.92 3.11 -1.88
N ASP A 26 -10.66 1.85 -1.59
CA ASP A 26 -9.41 1.43 -0.96
C ASP A 26 -8.23 1.51 -1.93
N HIS A 27 -8.47 1.27 -3.23
CA HIS A 27 -7.46 1.50 -4.27
C HIS A 27 -7.12 3.00 -4.39
N GLU A 28 -8.11 3.89 -4.36
CA GLU A 28 -7.89 5.34 -4.40
C GLU A 28 -7.03 5.83 -3.21
N ASP A 29 -7.28 5.31 -2.01
CA ASP A 29 -6.50 5.63 -0.82
C ASP A 29 -5.03 5.19 -0.97
N ILE A 30 -4.80 3.96 -1.44
CA ILE A 30 -3.44 3.43 -1.69
C ILE A 30 -2.75 4.27 -2.77
N GLU A 31 -3.43 4.61 -3.87
CA GLU A 31 -2.87 5.48 -4.91
C GLU A 31 -2.50 6.85 -4.35
N GLY A 32 -3.30 7.39 -3.42
CA GLY A 32 -3.00 8.62 -2.69
C GLY A 32 -1.71 8.52 -1.87
N VAL A 33 -1.54 7.43 -1.11
CA VAL A 33 -0.31 7.19 -0.35
C VAL A 33 0.90 7.14 -1.28
N PHE A 34 0.84 6.37 -2.37
CA PHE A 34 1.93 6.32 -3.35
C PHE A 34 2.21 7.70 -3.96
N ARG A 35 1.17 8.46 -4.33
CA ARG A 35 1.34 9.80 -4.91
C ARG A 35 2.16 10.73 -4.02
N TYR A 36 1.90 10.74 -2.71
CA TYR A 36 2.52 11.69 -1.79
C TYR A 36 3.75 11.14 -1.05
N ARG A 37 3.87 9.82 -0.90
CA ARG A 37 4.85 9.17 -0.02
C ARG A 37 5.70 8.10 -0.70
N HIS A 38 5.59 7.86 -2.01
CA HIS A 38 6.34 6.78 -2.69
C HIS A 38 7.84 6.75 -2.35
N ALA A 39 8.52 7.90 -2.27
CA ALA A 39 9.95 7.97 -1.97
C ALA A 39 10.30 7.60 -0.51
N GLU A 40 9.34 7.66 0.40
CA GLU A 40 9.49 7.35 1.83
C GLU A 40 9.07 5.91 2.16
N LEU A 41 8.41 5.20 1.24
CA LEU A 41 7.89 3.85 1.49
C LEU A 41 9.01 2.82 1.61
N ASP A 42 8.91 1.95 2.61
CA ASP A 42 9.75 0.76 2.72
C ASP A 42 9.24 -0.35 1.79
N TYR A 43 9.78 -0.40 0.58
CA TYR A 43 9.49 -1.47 -0.38
C TYR A 43 10.07 -2.82 0.02
N GLY A 44 11.13 -2.86 0.82
CA GLY A 44 11.69 -4.11 1.34
C GLY A 44 10.73 -4.79 2.32
N TYR A 45 9.96 -3.99 3.06
CA TYR A 45 8.85 -4.47 3.88
C TYR A 45 7.60 -4.76 3.05
N LEU A 46 7.20 -3.87 2.13
CA LEU A 46 5.94 -4.01 1.38
C LEU A 46 5.93 -5.14 0.36
N ASP A 47 6.94 -5.23 -0.51
CA ASP A 47 6.95 -6.15 -1.66
C ASP A 47 6.69 -7.62 -1.24
N PRO A 48 7.46 -8.22 -0.29
CA PRO A 48 7.24 -9.60 0.10
C PRO A 48 5.89 -9.81 0.80
N ARG A 49 5.40 -8.82 1.56
CA ARG A 49 4.12 -8.92 2.27
C ARG A 49 2.92 -8.91 1.33
N VAL A 50 2.97 -8.10 0.28
CA VAL A 50 1.92 -8.11 -0.76
C VAL A 50 1.93 -9.43 -1.52
N GLU A 51 3.11 -10.01 -1.78
CA GLU A 51 3.23 -11.35 -2.39
C GLU A 51 2.64 -12.44 -1.48
N GLU A 52 3.01 -12.46 -0.19
CA GLU A 52 2.45 -13.38 0.82
C GLU A 52 0.92 -13.29 0.88
N LEU A 53 0.37 -12.07 0.89
CA LEU A 53 -1.08 -11.85 0.91
C LEU A 53 -1.76 -12.34 -0.38
N ALA A 54 -1.16 -12.09 -1.54
CA ALA A 54 -1.70 -12.54 -2.81
C ALA A 54 -1.76 -14.07 -2.90
N ASP A 55 -0.70 -14.73 -2.43
CA ASP A 55 -0.66 -16.19 -2.36
C ASP A 55 -1.69 -16.74 -1.37
N ALA A 56 -1.77 -16.15 -0.16
CA ALA A 56 -2.72 -16.56 0.87
C ALA A 56 -4.20 -16.38 0.44
N LEU A 57 -4.49 -15.33 -0.33
CA LEU A 57 -5.83 -15.05 -0.86
C LEU A 57 -6.09 -15.68 -2.23
N SER A 58 -5.08 -16.31 -2.84
CA SER A 58 -5.10 -16.79 -4.23
C SER A 58 -5.52 -15.71 -5.24
N ASP A 59 -5.18 -14.45 -4.97
CA ASP A 59 -5.54 -13.29 -5.78
C ASP A 59 -4.30 -12.69 -6.47
N ARG A 60 -3.99 -13.22 -7.65
CA ARG A 60 -2.90 -12.70 -8.48
C ARG A 60 -3.22 -11.31 -9.05
N ASN A 61 -4.50 -10.94 -9.20
CA ASN A 61 -4.87 -9.64 -9.74
C ASN A 61 -4.48 -8.51 -8.79
N MET A 62 -4.61 -8.73 -7.49
CA MET A 62 -4.15 -7.81 -6.44
C MET A 62 -2.64 -7.56 -6.56
N LEU A 63 -1.84 -8.62 -6.68
CA LEU A 63 -0.39 -8.51 -6.82
C LEU A 63 0.01 -7.79 -8.11
N ASP A 64 -0.63 -8.12 -9.23
CA ASP A 64 -0.35 -7.49 -10.52
C ASP A 64 -0.74 -6.00 -10.50
N TRP A 65 -1.85 -5.66 -9.85
CA TRP A 65 -2.26 -4.27 -9.65
C TRP A 65 -1.24 -3.49 -8.81
N TYR A 66 -0.80 -4.06 -7.68
CA TYR A 66 0.24 -3.47 -6.84
C TYR A 66 1.53 -3.21 -7.63
N ARG A 67 2.01 -4.21 -8.38
CA ARG A 67 3.24 -4.11 -9.17
C ARG A 67 3.13 -3.00 -10.23
N ARG A 68 1.98 -2.88 -10.92
CA ARG A 68 1.72 -1.79 -11.87
C ARG A 68 1.74 -0.42 -11.18
N LEU A 69 1.11 -0.31 -10.01
CA LEU A 69 1.09 0.93 -9.25
C LEU A 69 2.51 1.33 -8.83
N ARG A 70 3.29 0.39 -8.29
CA ARG A 70 4.67 0.60 -7.90
C ARG A 70 5.54 1.05 -9.06
N GLN A 71 5.45 0.38 -10.21
CA GLN A 71 6.21 0.76 -11.40
C GLN A 71 5.88 2.19 -11.86
N ARG A 72 4.61 2.58 -11.82
CA ARG A 72 4.15 3.93 -12.21
C ARG A 72 4.82 5.04 -11.39
N TRP A 73 5.04 4.81 -10.11
CA TRP A 73 5.63 5.79 -9.18
C TRP A 73 7.14 5.63 -9.00
N ARG A 74 7.73 4.48 -9.34
CA ARG A 74 9.18 4.29 -9.34
C ARG A 74 9.90 5.15 -10.41
N THR A 75 9.20 5.51 -11.47
CA THR A 75 9.76 6.27 -12.61
C THR A 75 9.44 7.76 -12.57
N ARG A 76 8.86 8.26 -11.47
CA ARG A 76 8.50 9.67 -11.27
C ARG A 76 9.31 10.26 -10.14
#